data_AF-A0A8S0FPA5-F1
#
_entry.id   AF-A0A8S0FPA5-F1
#
_cell.length_a   1.000
_cell.length_b   1.000
_cell.length_c   1.000
_cell.angle_alpha   90.00
_cell.angle_beta   90.00
_cell.angle_gamma   90.00
#
_symmetry.space_group_name_H-M   'P 1'
#
loop_
_entity.id
_entity.type
_entity.pdbx_description
1 polymer ?
#
loop_
_entity_poly.entity_id
_entity_poly.type
_entity_poly.pdbx_seq_one_letter_code
_entity_poly.pdbx_strand_id
1 'polypeptide(L)'
;MRIGQPVTITTDIYGDDVKYTGKVVGLDMGTGSAFSLLPAQNATGNWIKVVQRLPVRIELDQKQLEQYPLRIGLSTLVSVNTTNRDGQVLANKVRSTPVAVSTAREISLAPVNKLIDDIVKANAG
;
A
#
# COMPACT_ATOMS: atom_id res chain seq x y z
N MET A 1 -3.83 15.64 -11.11
CA MET A 1 -3.35 15.38 -9.73
C MET A 1 -1.83 15.42 -9.75
N ARG A 2 -1.20 15.97 -8.72
CA ARG A 2 0.26 16.23 -8.68
C ARG A 2 0.81 15.98 -7.28
N ILE A 3 2.09 15.67 -7.23
CA ILE A 3 2.84 15.50 -5.97
C ILE A 3 2.89 16.84 -5.24
N GLY A 4 2.70 16.80 -3.92
CA GLY A 4 2.65 17.96 -3.04
C GLY A 4 1.25 18.54 -2.83
N GLN A 5 0.24 18.09 -3.59
CA GLN A 5 -1.13 18.57 -3.41
C GLN A 5 -1.65 18.20 -2.01
N PRO A 6 -2.28 19.15 -1.27
CA PRO A 6 -2.76 18.88 0.07
C PRO A 6 -4.02 18.02 0.04
N VAL A 7 -4.15 17.19 1.06
CA VAL A 7 -5.19 16.17 1.18
C VAL A 7 -5.84 16.24 2.56
N THR A 8 -7.16 16.10 2.59
CA THR A 8 -7.95 15.88 3.80
C THR A 8 -8.54 14.48 3.76
N ILE A 9 -8.41 13.74 4.86
CA ILE A 9 -8.87 12.36 4.98
C ILE A 9 -9.76 12.23 6.22
N THR A 10 -10.89 11.55 6.04
CA THR A 10 -11.84 11.19 7.10
C THR A 10 -12.02 9.68 7.11
N THR A 11 -12.21 9.12 8.30
CA THR A 11 -12.39 7.67 8.50
C THR A 11 -13.61 7.41 9.37
N ASP A 12 -14.30 6.31 9.09
CA ASP A 12 -15.52 5.95 9.82
C ASP A 12 -15.23 5.58 11.29
N ILE A 13 -14.00 5.16 11.62
CA ILE A 13 -13.66 4.66 12.97
C ILE A 13 -13.63 5.75 14.06
N TYR A 14 -13.38 7.01 13.67
CA TYR A 14 -13.33 8.15 14.58
C TYR A 14 -14.42 9.20 14.31
N GLY A 15 -15.34 8.90 13.38
CA GLY A 15 -16.38 9.83 12.94
C GLY A 15 -15.86 11.03 12.15
N ASP A 16 -16.76 11.95 11.83
CA ASP A 16 -16.48 13.10 10.96
C ASP A 16 -15.67 14.23 11.64
N ASP A 17 -15.55 14.17 12.96
CA ASP A 17 -14.85 15.16 13.79
C ASP A 17 -13.33 15.06 13.64
N VAL A 18 -12.81 13.85 13.41
CA VAL A 18 -11.37 13.62 13.27
C VAL A 18 -10.96 13.65 11.80
N LYS A 19 -10.28 14.73 11.41
CA LYS A 19 -9.75 14.93 10.06
C LYS A 19 -8.24 14.83 10.04
N TYR A 20 -7.74 13.91 9.24
CA TYR A 20 -6.31 13.79 8.96
C TYR A 20 -5.94 14.71 7.81
N THR A 21 -4.80 15.36 7.95
CA THR A 21 -4.17 16.16 6.92
C THR A 21 -3.00 15.40 6.34
N GLY A 22 -2.76 15.62 5.06
CA GLY A 22 -1.68 14.95 4.35
C GLY A 22 -1.36 15.62 3.03
N LYS A 23 -0.49 14.97 2.27
CA LYS A 23 -0.07 15.41 0.94
C LYS A 23 0.08 14.23 0.00
N VAL A 24 -0.18 14.45 -1.27
CA VAL A 24 0.11 13.46 -2.32
C VAL A 24 1.63 13.33 -2.45
N VAL A 25 2.15 12.12 -2.30
CA VAL A 25 3.59 11.84 -2.35
C VAL A 25 4.00 10.95 -3.52
N GLY A 26 3.04 10.37 -4.22
CA GLY A 26 3.32 9.60 -5.42
C GLY A 26 2.07 9.24 -6.19
N LEU A 27 2.24 9.14 -7.50
CA LEU A 27 1.29 8.56 -8.42
C LEU A 27 2.05 7.46 -9.17
N ASP A 28 1.45 6.28 -9.26
CA ASP A 28 2.08 5.16 -9.97
C ASP A 28 2.10 5.45 -11.48
N MET A 29 3.05 4.83 -12.19
CA MET A 29 3.29 5.09 -13.62
C MET A 29 2.25 4.47 -14.57
N GLY A 30 1.33 3.66 -14.05
CA GLY A 30 0.33 2.95 -14.84
C GLY A 30 -0.75 2.34 -13.98
N THR A 31 -1.85 1.93 -14.61
CA THR A 31 -2.96 1.27 -13.93
C THR A 31 -2.57 -0.16 -13.58
N GLY A 32 -3.23 -0.77 -12.58
CA GLY A 32 -2.95 -2.16 -12.21
C GLY A 32 -3.06 -3.16 -13.39
N SER A 33 -3.91 -2.86 -14.37
CA SER A 33 -4.05 -3.67 -15.59
C SER A 33 -2.80 -3.65 -16.50
N ALA A 34 -2.04 -2.56 -16.52
CA ALA A 34 -0.83 -2.43 -17.34
C ALA A 34 0.32 -3.32 -16.82
N PHE A 35 0.27 -3.71 -15.54
CA PHE A 35 1.26 -4.55 -14.88
C PHE A 35 0.73 -5.98 -14.58
N SER A 36 -0.46 -6.32 -15.10
CA SER A 36 -1.04 -7.65 -14.90
C SER A 36 -0.30 -8.69 -15.74
N LEU A 37 0.08 -9.81 -15.12
CA LEU A 37 0.66 -10.97 -15.80
C LEU A 37 -0.32 -11.59 -16.82
N LEU A 38 -1.62 -11.45 -16.57
CA LEU A 38 -2.67 -11.98 -17.44
C LEU A 38 -3.45 -10.83 -18.11
N PRO A 39 -3.67 -10.88 -19.42
CA PRO A 39 -4.46 -9.90 -20.12
C PRO A 39 -5.93 -10.00 -19.70
N ALA A 40 -6.65 -8.88 -19.79
CA ALA A 40 -8.09 -8.86 -19.55
C ALA A 40 -8.81 -9.70 -20.62
N GLN A 41 -9.32 -10.86 -20.23
CA GLN A 41 -10.13 -11.74 -21.07
C GLN A 41 -11.59 -11.28 -21.01
N ASN A 42 -11.95 -10.27 -21.81
CA ASN A 42 -13.35 -9.91 -22.00
C ASN A 42 -13.96 -10.88 -23.02
N ALA A 43 -14.62 -11.94 -22.53
CA ALA A 43 -15.28 -12.93 -23.38
C ALA A 43 -16.44 -12.30 -24.17
N THR A 44 -16.54 -12.68 -25.45
CA THR A 44 -17.51 -12.26 -26.47
C THR A 44 -18.93 -12.00 -25.93
N GLY A 45 -19.40 -10.75 -26.08
CA GLY A 45 -20.84 -10.44 -26.12
C GLY A 45 -21.38 -9.44 -25.09
N ASN A 46 -20.62 -9.03 -24.07
CA ASN A 46 -21.09 -8.04 -23.09
C ASN A 46 -20.07 -6.91 -22.92
N TRP A 47 -20.44 -5.68 -23.28
CA TRP A 47 -19.56 -4.51 -23.19
C TRP A 47 -19.57 -3.95 -21.76
N ILE A 48 -18.82 -4.56 -20.86
CA ILE A 48 -18.62 -4.03 -19.50
C ILE A 48 -17.38 -3.12 -19.52
N LYS A 49 -17.60 -1.81 -19.31
CA LYS A 49 -16.50 -0.86 -19.14
C LYS A 49 -15.78 -1.13 -17.82
N VAL A 50 -14.59 -1.71 -17.90
CA VAL A 50 -13.69 -1.83 -16.75
C VAL A 50 -13.03 -0.46 -16.52
N VAL A 51 -13.25 0.13 -15.34
CA VAL A 51 -12.60 1.39 -14.98
C VAL A 51 -11.11 1.18 -14.73
N GLN A 52 -10.30 1.98 -15.41
CA GLN A 52 -8.86 2.03 -15.20
C GLN A 52 -8.57 2.95 -14.02
N ARG A 53 -8.05 2.40 -12.92
CA ARG A 53 -7.69 3.17 -11.72
C ARG A 53 -6.19 3.37 -11.66
N LEU A 54 -5.78 4.60 -11.39
CA LEU A 54 -4.38 4.95 -11.12
C LEU A 54 -4.18 5.03 -9.59
N PRO A 55 -3.30 4.22 -9.01
CA PRO A 55 -2.98 4.31 -7.59
C PRO A 55 -2.34 5.66 -7.23
N VAL A 56 -2.75 6.22 -6.09
CA VAL A 56 -2.21 7.46 -5.53
C VAL A 56 -1.77 7.18 -4.10
N ARG A 57 -0.54 7.55 -3.77
CA ARG A 57 0.03 7.41 -2.43
C ARG A 57 -0.05 8.76 -1.71
N ILE A 58 -0.60 8.74 -0.50
CA ILE A 58 -0.77 9.90 0.37
C ILE A 58 0.04 9.68 1.64
N GLU A 59 0.76 10.72 2.07
CA GLU A 59 1.45 10.76 3.36
C GLU A 59 0.64 11.60 4.32
N LEU A 60 0.42 11.07 5.52
CA LEU A 60 -0.35 11.70 6.59
C LEU A 60 0.56 12.40 7.59
N ASP A 61 0.03 13.40 8.30
CA ASP A 61 0.71 14.00 9.45
C ASP A 61 0.90 12.97 10.57
N GLN A 62 2.16 12.75 10.95
CA GLN A 62 2.54 11.80 11.98
C GLN A 62 1.91 12.12 13.35
N LYS A 63 1.80 13.40 13.73
CA LYS A 63 1.24 13.79 15.03
C LYS A 63 -0.22 13.38 15.16
N GLN A 64 -0.97 13.49 14.06
CA GLN A 64 -2.39 13.10 14.03
C GLN A 64 -2.56 11.58 14.11
N LEU A 65 -1.63 10.81 13.51
CA LEU A 65 -1.60 9.35 13.63
C LEU A 65 -1.21 8.87 15.04
N GLU A 66 -0.35 9.59 15.74
CA GLU A 66 -0.02 9.29 17.14
C GLU A 66 -1.21 9.54 18.08
N GLN A 67 -1.96 10.62 17.84
CA GLN A 67 -3.15 10.96 18.62
C GLN A 67 -4.35 10.05 18.30
N TYR A 68 -4.53 9.69 17.03
CA TYR A 68 -5.61 8.85 16.53
C TYR A 68 -5.04 7.75 15.61
N PRO A 69 -4.62 6.60 16.16
CA PRO A 69 -3.96 5.56 15.37
C PRO A 69 -4.89 4.87 14.36
N LEU A 70 -4.52 4.90 13.09
CA LEU A 70 -5.21 4.14 12.03
C LEU A 70 -4.67 2.71 11.93
N ARG A 71 -5.58 1.76 11.68
CA ARG A 71 -5.23 0.36 11.41
C ARG A 71 -5.11 0.11 9.90
N ILE A 72 -4.24 -0.83 9.54
CA ILE A 72 -4.08 -1.25 8.14
C ILE A 72 -5.38 -1.92 7.66
N GLY A 73 -5.80 -1.57 6.45
CA GLY A 73 -7.01 -2.12 5.82
C GLY A 73 -8.28 -1.29 6.00
N LEU A 74 -8.22 -0.18 6.74
CA LEU A 74 -9.35 0.73 6.86
C LEU A 74 -9.65 1.45 5.54
N SER A 75 -10.95 1.52 5.21
CA SER A 75 -11.46 2.42 4.18
C SER A 75 -11.52 3.85 4.71
N THR A 76 -11.33 4.82 3.82
CA THR A 76 -11.37 6.24 4.17
C THR A 76 -11.99 7.06 3.05
N LEU A 77 -12.58 8.19 3.41
CA LEU A 77 -13.00 9.23 2.47
C LEU A 77 -11.84 10.21 2.29
N VAL A 78 -11.46 10.46 1.04
CA VAL A 78 -10.26 11.24 0.69
C VAL A 78 -10.64 12.40 -0.22
N SER A 79 -10.25 13.61 0.15
CA SER A 79 -10.41 14.82 -0.67
C SER A 79 -9.04 15.44 -0.96
N VAL A 80 -8.73 15.63 -2.24
CA VAL A 80 -7.47 16.22 -2.71
C VAL A 80 -7.74 17.59 -3.30
N ASN A 81 -7.02 18.62 -2.84
CA ASN A 81 -7.08 19.93 -3.48
C ASN A 81 -6.23 19.92 -4.75
N THR A 82 -6.89 20.05 -5.91
CA THR A 82 -6.25 19.98 -7.22
C THR A 82 -6.10 21.33 -7.91
N THR A 83 -6.40 22.43 -7.23
CA THR A 83 -6.38 23.79 -7.79
C THR A 83 -5.00 24.20 -8.25
N ASN A 84 -3.95 23.86 -7.49
CA ASN A 84 -2.57 24.08 -7.91
C ASN A 84 -2.17 23.05 -8.97
N ARG A 85 -1.84 23.54 -10.17
CA ARG A 85 -1.41 22.74 -11.32
C ARG A 85 0.10 22.79 -11.58
N ASP A 86 0.87 23.35 -10.67
CA ASP A 86 2.33 23.33 -10.69
C ASP A 86 2.86 22.06 -10.03
N GLY A 87 4.11 21.70 -10.32
CA GLY A 87 4.79 20.55 -9.71
C GLY A 87 4.72 19.24 -10.50
N GLN A 88 5.27 18.17 -9.93
CA GLN A 88 5.50 16.91 -10.65
C GLN A 88 4.25 16.03 -10.72
N VAL A 89 4.02 15.41 -11.88
CA VAL A 89 2.92 14.43 -12.07
C VAL A 89 3.36 13.02 -11.66
N LEU A 90 4.64 12.69 -11.86
CA LEU A 90 5.21 11.40 -11.52
C LEU A 90 6.30 11.57 -10.48
N ALA A 91 6.42 10.59 -9.58
CA ALA A 91 7.50 10.58 -8.61
C ALA A 91 8.81 10.27 -9.34
N ASN A 92 9.80 11.13 -9.15
CA ASN A 92 11.16 10.94 -9.66
C ASN A 92 12.06 10.16 -8.68
N LYS A 93 11.52 9.77 -7.52
CA LYS A 93 12.21 9.00 -6.47
C LYS A 93 11.41 7.74 -6.13
N VAL A 94 12.01 6.58 -6.34
CA VAL A 94 11.49 5.30 -5.82
C VAL A 94 11.84 5.22 -4.34
N ARG A 95 10.85 4.96 -3.47
CA ARG A 95 11.14 4.66 -2.06
C ARG A 95 11.86 3.32 -1.99
N SER A 96 13.06 3.29 -1.41
CA SER A 96 13.88 2.08 -1.26
C SER A 96 13.57 1.29 0.01
N THR A 97 12.91 1.90 1.00
CA THR A 97 12.60 1.29 2.30
C THR A 97 11.12 0.92 2.42
N PRO A 98 10.79 -0.31 2.85
CA PRO A 98 9.42 -0.71 3.14
C PRO A 98 8.83 0.10 4.31
N VAL A 99 7.56 0.50 4.19
CA VAL A 99 6.84 1.25 5.25
C VAL A 99 6.52 0.36 6.46
N ALA A 100 6.35 -0.94 6.23
CA ALA A 100 6.25 -1.96 7.26
C ALA A 100 6.81 -3.28 6.71
N VAL A 101 7.60 -3.97 7.52
CA VAL A 101 8.00 -5.37 7.28
C VAL A 101 7.28 -6.23 8.32
N SER A 102 6.73 -7.37 7.89
CA SER A 102 6.16 -8.36 8.80
C SER A 102 7.03 -9.60 8.79
N THR A 103 7.49 -10.00 9.97
CA THR A 103 8.22 -11.25 10.20
C THR A 103 7.28 -12.43 10.43
N ALA A 104 5.98 -12.32 10.11
CA ALA A 104 5.00 -13.39 10.32
C ALA A 104 5.32 -14.72 9.58
N ARG A 105 6.30 -14.70 8.67
CA ARG A 105 6.83 -15.89 7.96
C ARG A 105 8.24 -16.31 8.38
N GLU A 106 8.88 -15.63 9.33
CA GLU A 106 10.14 -16.11 9.90
C GLU A 106 9.86 -17.24 10.89
N ILE A 107 9.67 -18.44 10.36
CA ILE A 107 9.70 -19.65 11.17
C ILE A 107 11.18 -19.88 11.53
N SER A 108 11.50 -19.84 12.82
CA SER A 108 12.83 -20.20 13.30
C SER A 108 13.13 -21.64 12.89
N LEU A 109 14.15 -21.83 12.07
CA LEU A 109 14.60 -23.16 11.61
C LEU A 109 15.41 -23.90 12.68
N ALA A 110 15.70 -23.29 13.83
CA ALA A 110 16.48 -23.90 14.91
C ALA A 110 15.92 -25.26 15.40
N PRO A 111 14.60 -25.44 15.60
CA PRO A 111 14.04 -26.73 15.98
C PRO A 111 14.14 -27.77 14.87
N VAL A 112 14.03 -27.34 13.60
CA VAL A 112 14.13 -28.21 12.42
C VAL A 112 15.56 -28.70 12.26
N ASN A 113 16.54 -27.81 12.38
CA ASN A 113 17.97 -28.16 12.29
C ASN A 113 18.37 -29.10 13.43
N LYS A 114 17.87 -28.87 14.65
CA LYS A 114 18.12 -29.77 15.77
C LYS A 114 17.57 -31.18 15.51
N LEU A 115 16.36 -31.27 14.96
CA LEU A 115 15.76 -32.57 14.60
C LEU A 115 16.54 -33.28 13.49
N ILE A 116 17.04 -32.54 12.49
CA ILE A 116 17.91 -33.08 11.44
C ILE A 116 19.20 -33.64 12.07
N ASP A 117 19.86 -32.88 12.94
CA ASP A 117 21.10 -33.30 13.59
C ASP A 117 20.91 -34.56 14.45
N ASP A 118 19.78 -34.65 15.17
CA ASP A 118 19.44 -35.82 15.98
C ASP A 118 19.19 -37.07 15.11
N ILE A 119 18.49 -36.91 13.97
CA ILE A 119 18.29 -38.01 13.00
C ILE A 119 19.61 -38.43 12.37
N VAL A 120 20.46 -37.48 11.98
CA VAL A 120 21.77 -37.79 11.39
C VAL A 120 22.64 -38.53 12.40
N LYS A 121 22.72 -38.10 13.66
CA LYS A 121 23.46 -38.82 14.70
C LYS A 121 22.91 -40.21 15.00
N ALA A 122 21.59 -40.38 14.95
CA ALA A 122 20.96 -41.68 15.19
C ALA A 122 21.21 -42.70 14.06
N ASN A 123 21.54 -42.24 12.84
CA ASN A 123 21.72 -43.09 11.67
C ASN A 123 23.17 -43.10 11.13
N ALA A 124 24.03 -42.19 11.57
CA ALA A 124 25.47 -42.22 11.32
C ALA A 124 26.14 -43.20 12.29
N GLY A 125 25.93 -44.49 12.06
CA GLY A 125 26.78 -45.56 12.61
C GLY A 125 28.16 -45.55 12.00
#